data_AF-A0A849PUM7-F1
#
_entry.id   AF-A0A849PUM7-F1
#
_cell.length_a   1.000
_cell.length_b   1.000
_cell.length_c   1.000
_cell.angle_alpha   90.00
_cell.angle_beta   90.00
_cell.angle_gamma   90.00
#
_symmetry.space_group_name_H-M   'P 1'
#
loop_
_entity.id
_entity.type
_entity.pdbx_description
1 polymer ?
#
loop_
_entity_poly.entity_id
_entity_poly.type
_entity_poly.pdbx_seq_one_letter_code
_entity_poly.pdbx_strand_id
1 'polypeptide(L)'
;MADKGLMGVAASCKLSVGEDEREGREHKIFVAIQSFDKTLVRTLILRKERSREEEEYIATCTIVDSIAKECGWAGNMLLEDLLHGDEVVEEREATASKEVAELLALPDYIMNSLDLVSDVVQFKLGGEAVAENPEVIFSGSFDPCHKNHIQMAEQAFNKLGKKVHFEISLTNVDKPPIDLISLQERLDSLRKYKNEVFFGSVLLTVAPLFVQKVNLFENATFIIGADTANRLFKTRYYRNEEDM
;
A
#
# COMPACT_ATOMS: atom_id res chain seq x y z
N MET A 1 9.36 -9.60 -17.90
CA MET A 1 9.70 -10.21 -16.61
C MET A 1 10.45 -9.17 -15.81
N ALA A 2 9.93 -8.74 -14.67
CA ALA A 2 10.67 -7.85 -13.78
C ALA A 2 11.91 -8.59 -13.24
N ASP A 3 13.04 -7.90 -13.20
CA ASP A 3 14.29 -8.44 -12.67
C ASP A 3 14.18 -8.55 -11.15
N LYS A 4 14.18 -9.78 -10.62
CA LYS A 4 14.18 -10.03 -9.16
C LYS A 4 15.47 -9.56 -8.48
N GLY A 5 16.51 -9.25 -9.24
CA GLY A 5 17.78 -8.73 -8.74
C GLY A 5 17.81 -7.20 -8.56
N LEU A 6 16.77 -6.47 -8.99
CA LEU A 6 16.71 -5.02 -8.82
C LEU A 6 16.04 -4.64 -7.51
N MET A 7 16.68 -3.74 -6.77
CA MET A 7 16.11 -3.12 -5.57
C MET A 7 16.27 -1.60 -5.64
N GLY A 8 15.18 -0.89 -5.38
CA GLY A 8 15.20 0.54 -5.11
C GLY A 8 15.52 0.78 -3.63
N VAL A 9 16.38 1.75 -3.36
CA VAL A 9 16.75 2.16 -2.00
C VAL A 9 16.48 3.64 -1.85
N ALA A 10 15.76 4.02 -0.79
CA ALA A 10 15.52 5.41 -0.43
C ALA A 10 15.86 5.62 1.04
N ALA A 11 16.37 6.81 1.36
CA ALA A 11 16.62 7.20 2.74
C ALA A 11 16.15 8.63 2.99
N SER A 12 15.62 8.87 4.18
CA SER A 12 15.25 10.20 4.66
C SER A 12 15.63 10.32 6.11
N CYS A 13 16.25 11.45 6.47
CA CYS A 13 16.80 11.63 7.80
C CYS A 13 16.33 12.97 8.39
N LYS A 14 16.03 12.94 9.68
CA LYS A 14 15.88 14.11 10.55
C LYS A 14 17.06 14.08 11.50
N LEU A 15 18.14 14.75 11.13
CA LEU A 15 19.36 14.80 11.94
C LEU A 15 19.47 16.14 12.68
N SER A 16 20.38 16.17 13.63
CA SER A 16 20.81 17.35 14.39
C SER A 16 21.09 18.54 13.46
N VAL A 17 20.66 19.74 13.87
CA VAL A 17 21.05 21.00 13.21
C VAL A 17 22.04 21.82 14.04
N GLY A 18 22.64 21.21 15.07
CA GLY A 18 23.63 21.87 15.93
C GLY A 18 22.99 22.87 16.89
N GLU A 19 23.55 24.07 16.98
CA GLU A 19 23.21 25.07 18.00
C GLU A 19 21.76 25.61 17.89
N ASP A 20 21.14 25.54 16.70
CA ASP A 20 19.77 26.01 16.44
C ASP A 20 18.70 24.90 16.53
N GLU A 21 18.97 23.83 17.29
CA GLU A 21 18.07 22.68 17.39
C GLU A 21 16.75 23.00 18.11
N ARG A 22 15.64 22.51 17.56
CA ARG A 22 14.33 22.75 18.14
C ARG A 22 14.11 21.87 19.35
N GLU A 23 13.63 22.47 20.43
CA GLU A 23 13.26 21.72 21.64
C GLU A 23 12.24 20.62 21.30
N GLY A 24 12.47 19.42 21.85
CA GLY A 24 11.60 18.26 21.61
C GLY A 24 11.74 17.57 20.25
N ARG A 25 12.51 18.09 19.28
CA ARG A 25 12.68 17.42 17.97
C ARG A 25 13.43 16.09 18.08
N GLU A 26 12.79 15.00 17.67
CA GLU A 26 13.42 13.67 17.60
C GLU A 26 14.31 13.56 16.37
N HIS A 27 15.46 12.91 16.54
CA HIS A 27 16.37 12.58 15.44
C HIS A 27 16.03 11.19 14.92
N LYS A 28 15.81 11.07 13.61
CA LYS A 28 15.29 9.83 12.99
C LYS A 28 15.96 9.54 11.66
N ILE A 29 16.28 8.28 11.42
CA ILE A 29 16.74 7.77 10.13
C ILE A 29 15.69 6.79 9.63
N PHE A 30 15.26 7.00 8.38
CA PHE A 30 14.38 6.08 7.67
C PHE A 30 15.14 5.55 6.46
N VAL A 31 15.17 4.22 6.31
CA VAL A 31 15.67 3.55 5.12
C VAL A 31 14.57 2.65 4.59
N ALA A 32 14.19 2.85 3.33
CA ALA A 32 13.20 2.04 2.64
C ALA A 32 13.88 1.26 1.50
N ILE A 33 13.54 -0.02 1.38
CA ILE A 33 13.96 -0.88 0.27
C ILE A 33 12.72 -1.44 -0.40
N GLN A 34 12.68 -1.32 -1.73
CA GLN A 34 11.63 -1.86 -2.58
C GLN A 34 12.25 -2.83 -3.58
N SER A 35 11.86 -4.10 -3.53
CA SER A 35 12.09 -5.06 -4.61
C SER A 35 10.80 -5.28 -5.40
N PHE A 36 10.82 -6.25 -6.32
CA PHE A 36 9.64 -6.62 -7.09
C PHE A 36 8.44 -7.04 -6.22
N ASP A 37 8.67 -7.87 -5.19
CA ASP A 37 7.63 -8.52 -4.39
C ASP A 37 7.75 -8.25 -2.88
N LYS A 38 8.66 -7.35 -2.47
CA LYS A 38 8.90 -6.99 -1.07
C LYS A 38 9.12 -5.49 -0.89
N THR A 39 8.52 -4.94 0.17
CA THR A 39 8.80 -3.59 0.68
C THR A 39 9.27 -3.72 2.11
N LEU A 40 10.33 -2.99 2.44
CA LEU A 40 10.95 -2.98 3.76
C LEU A 40 11.21 -1.54 4.18
N VAL A 41 10.90 -1.22 5.43
CA VAL A 41 11.21 0.08 6.04
C VAL A 41 11.89 -0.16 7.38
N ARG A 42 13.08 0.42 7.54
CA ARG A 42 13.83 0.46 8.78
C ARG A 42 13.80 1.88 9.33
N THR A 43 13.44 1.99 10.61
CA THR A 43 13.40 3.25 11.34
C THR A 43 14.34 3.17 12.51
N LEU A 44 15.22 4.15 12.64
CA LEU A 44 16.10 4.31 13.81
C LEU A 44 15.83 5.67 14.42
N ILE A 45 15.51 5.69 15.71
CA ILE A 45 15.40 6.92 16.50
C ILE A 45 16.70 7.08 17.28
N LEU A 46 17.36 8.22 17.08
CA LEU A 46 18.65 8.53 17.68
C LEU A 46 18.48 9.35 18.96
N ARG A 47 19.35 9.08 19.93
CA ARG A 47 19.59 9.97 21.07
C ARG A 47 20.24 11.27 20.62
N LYS A 48 19.92 12.35 21.34
CA LYS A 48 20.36 13.73 21.01
C LYS A 48 21.76 14.09 21.52
N GLU A 49 22.53 13.12 21.99
CA GLU A 49 23.87 13.33 22.54
C GLU A 49 24.97 13.32 21.46
N ARG A 50 24.57 13.24 20.19
CA ARG A 50 25.47 13.13 19.04
C ARG A 50 25.61 14.44 18.28
N SER A 51 26.81 14.64 17.74
CA SER A 51 27.08 15.63 16.72
C SER A 51 26.41 15.27 15.40
N ARG A 52 26.25 16.27 14.52
CA ARG A 52 25.72 16.05 13.17
C ARG A 52 26.55 15.04 12.37
N GLU A 53 27.87 15.06 12.52
CA GLU A 53 28.78 14.15 11.80
C GLU A 53 28.59 12.69 12.26
N GLU A 54 28.45 12.45 13.56
CA GLU A 54 28.17 11.12 14.10
C GLU A 54 26.82 10.57 13.61
N GLU A 55 25.81 11.42 13.54
CA GLU A 55 24.49 11.02 13.03
C GLU A 55 24.49 10.75 11.53
N GLU A 56 25.24 11.53 10.73
CA GLU A 56 25.41 11.27 9.30
C GLU A 56 26.17 9.96 9.05
N TYR A 57 27.15 9.65 9.90
CA TYR A 57 27.86 8.37 9.84
C TYR A 57 26.93 7.20 10.17
N ILE A 58 26.12 7.30 11.23
CA ILE A 58 25.13 6.27 11.57
C ILE A 58 24.08 6.13 10.47
N ALA A 59 23.62 7.22 9.86
CA ALA A 59 22.72 7.18 8.71
C ALA A 59 23.34 6.41 7.54
N THR A 60 24.62 6.65 7.25
CA THR A 60 25.38 5.94 6.22
C THR A 60 25.46 4.43 6.53
N CYS A 61 25.85 4.07 7.75
CA CYS A 61 25.90 2.68 8.19
C CYS A 61 24.53 2.00 8.11
N THR A 62 23.45 2.71 8.48
CA THR A 62 22.08 2.20 8.39
C THR A 62 21.71 1.88 6.94
N ILE A 63 22.06 2.74 5.99
CA ILE A 63 21.80 2.51 4.56
C ILE A 63 22.61 1.31 4.07
N VAL A 64 23.91 1.26 4.37
CA VAL A 64 24.81 0.19 3.90
C VAL A 64 24.43 -1.16 4.49
N ASP A 65 24.20 -1.24 5.80
CA ASP A 65 23.75 -2.47 6.47
C ASP A 65 22.40 -2.93 5.92
N SER A 66 21.52 -1.98 5.60
CA SER A 66 20.22 -2.31 5.02
C SER A 66 20.34 -2.98 3.66
N ILE A 67 21.20 -2.45 2.79
CA ILE A 67 21.49 -3.02 1.47
C ILE A 67 22.18 -4.38 1.64
N ALA A 68 23.20 -4.47 2.50
CA ALA A 68 23.96 -5.68 2.73
C ALA A 68 23.05 -6.83 3.19
N LYS A 69 22.15 -6.58 4.16
CA LYS A 69 21.15 -7.55 4.63
C LYS A 69 20.29 -8.08 3.49
N GLU A 70 19.74 -7.20 2.64
CA GLU A 70 18.90 -7.64 1.53
C GLU A 70 19.68 -8.33 0.40
N CYS A 71 20.98 -8.07 0.27
CA CYS A 71 21.89 -8.82 -0.59
C CYS A 71 22.31 -10.19 0.00
N GLY A 72 21.80 -10.58 1.18
CA GLY A 72 22.12 -11.85 1.83
C GLY A 72 23.46 -11.87 2.57
N TRP A 73 24.01 -10.70 2.92
CA TRP A 73 25.21 -10.63 3.74
C TRP A 73 24.97 -11.21 5.14
N ALA A 74 25.83 -12.16 5.54
CA ALA A 74 25.75 -12.84 6.84
C ALA A 74 26.94 -12.51 7.77
N GLY A 75 27.78 -11.55 7.39
CA GLY A 75 28.88 -11.07 8.23
C GLY A 75 28.43 -10.01 9.23
N ASN A 76 29.41 -9.42 9.94
CA ASN A 76 29.15 -8.37 10.91
C ASN A 76 28.55 -7.13 10.23
N MET A 77 27.61 -6.49 10.93
CA MET A 77 26.96 -5.25 10.52
C MET A 77 27.64 -4.05 11.16
N LEU A 78 27.70 -2.92 10.46
CA LEU A 78 28.40 -1.73 10.93
C LEU A 78 27.71 -1.07 12.12
N LEU A 79 26.38 -1.16 12.20
CA LEU A 79 25.59 -0.50 13.24
C LEU A 79 25.76 -1.11 14.64
N GLU A 80 26.10 -2.40 14.74
CA GLU A 80 26.11 -3.11 16.04
C GLU A 80 27.04 -2.45 17.06
N ASP A 81 28.15 -1.87 16.59
CA ASP A 81 29.14 -1.18 17.43
C ASP A 81 28.85 0.32 17.63
N LEU A 82 27.85 0.88 16.94
CA LEU A 82 27.56 2.32 16.90
C LEU A 82 26.30 2.73 17.69
N LEU A 83 25.39 1.79 17.92
CA LEU A 83 24.14 2.02 18.62
C LEU A 83 24.33 1.96 20.14
N HIS A 84 23.61 2.82 20.86
CA HIS A 84 23.45 2.65 22.30
C HIS A 84 22.47 1.49 22.58
N GLY A 85 22.60 0.84 23.73
CA GLY A 85 21.87 -0.40 24.04
C GLY A 85 20.34 -0.29 24.08
N ASP A 86 19.78 0.91 24.08
CA ASP A 86 18.33 1.18 23.97
C ASP A 86 17.90 1.68 22.58
N GLU A 87 18.84 2.00 21.69
CA GLU A 87 18.55 2.38 20.32
C GLU A 87 18.35 1.12 19.48
N VAL A 88 17.12 0.94 18.99
CA VAL A 88 16.73 -0.23 18.23
C VAL A 88 16.29 0.20 16.84
N VAL A 89 16.75 -0.54 15.83
CA VAL A 89 16.22 -0.42 14.47
C VAL A 89 14.88 -1.13 14.43
N GLU A 90 13.81 -0.36 14.35
CA GLU A 90 12.47 -0.89 14.09
C GLU A 90 12.35 -1.27 12.61
N GLU A 91 11.86 -2.48 12.35
CA GLU A 91 11.70 -3.01 10.99
C GLU A 91 10.23 -3.29 10.69
N ARG A 92 9.79 -2.85 9.51
CA ARG A 92 8.47 -3.15 8.95
C ARG A 92 8.65 -3.74 7.57
N GLU A 93 8.04 -4.89 7.34
CA GLU A 93 8.14 -5.62 6.08
C GLU A 93 6.75 -6.02 5.57
N ALA A 94 6.59 -6.01 4.26
CA ALA A 94 5.49 -6.69 3.58
C ALA A 94 5.99 -7.37 2.31
N THR A 95 5.42 -8.55 2.03
CA THR A 95 5.66 -9.30 0.80
C THR A 95 4.35 -9.54 0.06
N ALA A 96 4.43 -9.74 -1.25
CA ALA A 96 3.30 -10.01 -2.11
C ALA A 96 3.49 -11.30 -2.91
N SER A 97 2.38 -11.88 -3.36
CA SER A 97 2.44 -12.91 -4.40
C SER A 97 2.90 -12.30 -5.72
N LYS A 98 3.34 -13.16 -6.64
CA LYS A 98 3.81 -12.73 -7.95
C LYS A 98 2.74 -11.93 -8.69
N GLU A 99 1.48 -12.36 -8.63
CA GLU A 99 0.35 -11.73 -9.32
C GLU A 99 0.10 -10.31 -8.79
N VAL A 100 0.17 -10.11 -7.47
CA VAL A 100 0.02 -8.78 -6.86
C VAL A 100 1.21 -7.88 -7.18
N ALA A 101 2.43 -8.43 -7.17
CA ALA A 101 3.63 -7.70 -7.56
C ALA A 101 3.61 -7.29 -9.04
N GLU A 102 3.17 -8.17 -9.94
CA GLU A 102 2.97 -7.86 -11.36
C GLU A 102 1.94 -6.74 -11.50
N LEU A 103 0.81 -6.82 -10.78
CA LEU A 103 -0.24 -5.79 -10.80
C LEU A 103 0.29 -4.41 -10.32
N LEU A 104 1.14 -4.38 -9.29
CA LEU A 104 1.78 -3.15 -8.78
C LEU A 104 2.87 -2.57 -9.68
N ALA A 105 3.42 -3.35 -10.61
CA ALA A 105 4.39 -2.89 -11.58
C ALA A 105 3.76 -2.28 -12.85
N LEU A 106 2.45 -2.48 -13.07
CA LEU A 106 1.69 -1.91 -14.20
C LEU A 106 1.30 -0.41 -14.12
N PRO A 107 1.22 0.28 -12.96
CA PRO A 107 0.74 1.66 -12.85
C PRO A 107 1.39 2.67 -13.80
N ASP A 108 2.72 2.61 -13.97
CA ASP A 108 3.45 3.52 -14.86
C ASP A 108 3.05 3.33 -16.34
N TYR A 109 2.61 2.13 -16.70
CA TYR A 109 2.17 1.81 -18.05
C TYR A 109 0.68 2.18 -18.26
N ILE A 110 -0.17 1.97 -17.25
CA ILE A 110 -1.62 2.22 -17.33
C ILE A 110 -1.94 3.73 -17.28
N MET A 111 -1.21 4.53 -16.49
CA MET A 111 -1.37 5.99 -16.50
C MET A 111 -1.03 6.62 -17.85
N ASN A 112 -0.17 5.97 -18.64
CA ASN A 112 0.26 6.42 -19.97
C ASN A 112 -0.52 5.79 -21.13
N SER A 113 -1.32 4.75 -20.88
CA SER A 113 -2.11 4.05 -21.90
C SER A 113 -3.45 3.60 -21.32
N LEU A 114 -4.45 4.46 -21.46
CA LEU A 114 -5.81 4.21 -20.96
C LEU A 114 -6.57 3.11 -21.72
N ASP A 115 -5.96 2.53 -22.77
CA ASP A 115 -6.52 1.43 -23.57
C ASP A 115 -6.07 0.04 -23.08
N LEU A 116 -5.30 -0.02 -21.99
CA LEU A 116 -5.00 -1.31 -21.37
C LEU A 116 -6.23 -1.90 -20.68
N VAL A 117 -6.46 -3.18 -20.96
CA VAL A 117 -7.36 -4.03 -20.18
C VAL A 117 -6.87 -3.96 -18.74
N SER A 118 -7.69 -3.34 -17.88
CA SER A 118 -7.42 -3.35 -16.45
C SER A 118 -7.41 -4.80 -15.99
N ASP A 119 -6.46 -5.17 -15.12
CA ASP A 119 -6.36 -6.51 -14.57
C ASP A 119 -6.91 -6.54 -13.14
N VAL A 120 -7.35 -7.71 -12.70
CA VAL A 120 -7.92 -7.92 -11.36
C VAL A 120 -7.32 -9.17 -10.72
N VAL A 121 -6.76 -8.99 -9.53
CA VAL A 121 -6.36 -10.10 -8.67
C VAL A 121 -7.42 -10.29 -7.62
N GLN A 122 -8.15 -11.40 -7.70
CA GLN A 122 -9.12 -11.81 -6.69
C GLN A 122 -8.44 -12.70 -5.64
N PHE A 123 -8.61 -12.38 -4.36
CA PHE A 123 -8.11 -13.20 -3.27
C PHE A 123 -9.17 -13.31 -2.18
N LYS A 124 -9.37 -14.54 -1.69
CA LYS A 124 -10.23 -14.82 -0.54
C LYS A 124 -9.39 -14.76 0.73
N LEU A 125 -9.80 -13.91 1.66
CA LEU A 125 -9.19 -13.85 2.98
C LEU A 125 -9.61 -15.10 3.77
N GLY A 126 -8.86 -16.21 3.64
CA GLY A 126 -9.08 -17.45 4.41
C GLY A 126 -9.30 -18.74 3.62
N GLY A 127 -9.01 -18.81 2.32
CA GLY A 127 -9.11 -20.03 1.52
C GLY A 127 -8.87 -19.80 0.03
N GLU A 128 -8.93 -20.86 -0.78
CA GLU A 128 -8.69 -20.78 -2.23
C GLU A 128 -9.71 -19.89 -2.95
N ALA A 129 -9.25 -19.20 -3.99
CA ALA A 129 -10.08 -18.36 -4.84
C ALA A 129 -11.19 -19.20 -5.51
N VAL A 130 -12.40 -18.67 -5.55
CA VAL A 130 -13.49 -19.26 -6.35
C VAL A 130 -13.85 -18.23 -7.40
N ALA A 131 -13.88 -18.70 -8.65
CA ALA A 131 -14.28 -17.93 -9.83
C ALA A 131 -15.80 -17.68 -9.82
N GLU A 132 -16.28 -16.87 -8.87
CA GLU A 132 -17.61 -16.28 -8.92
C GLU A 132 -17.48 -14.86 -9.47
N ASN A 133 -18.31 -14.52 -10.47
CA ASN A 133 -18.43 -13.15 -10.94
C ASN A 133 -18.96 -12.27 -9.79
N PRO A 134 -18.20 -11.25 -9.33
CA PRO A 134 -18.62 -10.42 -8.21
C PRO A 134 -19.81 -9.53 -8.61
N GLU A 135 -21.00 -9.83 -8.08
CA GLU A 135 -22.24 -9.11 -8.41
C GLU A 135 -22.40 -7.79 -7.62
N VAL A 136 -21.80 -7.70 -6.43
CA VAL A 136 -21.85 -6.49 -5.58
C VAL A 136 -20.46 -6.11 -5.14
N ILE A 137 -20.03 -4.91 -5.51
CA ILE A 137 -18.65 -4.45 -5.34
C ILE A 137 -18.63 -3.19 -4.49
N PHE A 138 -17.90 -3.23 -3.39
CA PHE A 138 -17.61 -2.05 -2.58
C PHE A 138 -16.20 -1.56 -2.88
N SER A 139 -16.11 -0.55 -3.74
CA SER A 139 -14.84 0.10 -4.05
C SER A 139 -14.46 1.15 -2.99
N GLY A 140 -13.26 1.04 -2.45
CA GLY A 140 -12.77 1.96 -1.41
C GLY A 140 -11.27 1.82 -1.13
N SER A 141 -10.68 2.82 -0.47
CA SER A 141 -9.27 2.74 -0.04
C SER A 141 -9.08 1.81 1.16
N PHE A 142 -10.12 1.69 2.01
CA PHE A 142 -10.13 0.89 3.24
C PHE A 142 -8.88 1.11 4.11
N ASP A 143 -8.56 2.38 4.33
CA ASP A 143 -7.29 2.85 4.91
C ASP A 143 -7.49 3.58 6.25
N PRO A 144 -7.76 2.87 7.37
CA PRO A 144 -8.13 1.46 7.48
C PRO A 144 -9.65 1.22 7.28
N CYS A 145 -10.05 -0.03 7.05
CA CYS A 145 -11.46 -0.42 7.14
C CYS A 145 -12.00 -0.16 8.57
N HIS A 146 -13.22 0.34 8.67
CA HIS A 146 -13.82 0.83 9.91
C HIS A 146 -15.34 0.67 9.91
N LYS A 147 -15.98 0.91 11.07
CA LYS A 147 -17.42 0.64 11.31
C LYS A 147 -18.38 1.13 10.21
N ASN A 148 -18.18 2.33 9.65
CA ASN A 148 -19.10 2.85 8.62
C ASN A 148 -19.03 2.02 7.32
N HIS A 149 -17.85 1.52 6.94
CA HIS A 149 -17.70 0.61 5.80
C HIS A 149 -18.50 -0.68 6.05
N ILE A 150 -18.40 -1.22 7.26
CA ILE A 150 -19.09 -2.45 7.65
C ILE A 150 -20.61 -2.28 7.61
N GLN A 151 -21.13 -1.18 8.16
CA GLN A 151 -22.56 -0.87 8.11
C GLN A 151 -23.08 -0.73 6.67
N MET A 152 -22.30 -0.10 5.77
CA MET A 152 -22.67 0.01 4.37
C MET A 152 -22.71 -1.36 3.67
N ALA A 153 -21.70 -2.21 3.91
CA ALA A 153 -21.64 -3.55 3.35
C ALA A 153 -22.80 -4.43 3.84
N GLU A 154 -23.11 -4.37 5.14
CA GLU A 154 -24.23 -5.10 5.74
C GLU A 154 -25.58 -4.63 5.18
N GLN A 155 -25.79 -3.32 5.03
CA GLN A 155 -27.01 -2.78 4.42
C GLN A 155 -27.17 -3.21 2.96
N ALA A 156 -26.08 -3.19 2.19
CA ALA A 156 -26.11 -3.64 0.80
C ALA A 156 -26.42 -5.15 0.71
N PHE A 157 -25.82 -5.97 1.57
CA PHE A 157 -26.13 -7.40 1.68
C PHE A 157 -27.60 -7.63 2.01
N ASN A 158 -28.14 -6.96 3.02
CA ASN A 158 -29.55 -7.09 3.42
C ASN A 158 -30.52 -6.65 2.32
N LYS A 159 -30.14 -5.66 1.50
CA LYS A 159 -30.96 -5.13 0.42
C LYS A 159 -30.91 -5.99 -0.85
N LEU A 160 -29.73 -6.52 -1.18
CA LEU A 160 -29.48 -7.19 -2.47
C LEU A 160 -29.45 -8.72 -2.34
N GLY A 161 -29.30 -9.26 -1.13
CA GLY A 161 -29.20 -10.70 -0.87
C GLY A 161 -27.93 -11.34 -1.43
N LYS A 162 -26.91 -10.55 -1.73
CA LYS A 162 -25.64 -10.96 -2.36
C LYS A 162 -24.46 -10.53 -1.50
N LYS A 163 -23.40 -11.34 -1.47
CA LYS A 163 -22.16 -11.01 -0.78
C LYS A 163 -21.49 -9.79 -1.39
N VAL A 164 -20.82 -9.01 -0.54
CA VAL A 164 -20.11 -7.79 -0.91
C VAL A 164 -18.64 -8.09 -1.11
N HIS A 165 -18.16 -7.88 -2.33
CA HIS A 165 -16.74 -7.99 -2.68
C HIS A 165 -16.07 -6.64 -2.48
N PHE A 166 -15.00 -6.59 -1.70
CA PHE A 166 -14.29 -5.35 -1.39
C PHE A 166 -13.22 -5.11 -2.45
N GLU A 167 -13.24 -3.96 -3.11
CA GLU A 167 -12.29 -3.62 -4.16
C GLU A 167 -11.35 -2.51 -3.70
N ILE A 168 -10.04 -2.74 -3.82
CA ILE A 168 -8.97 -1.77 -3.58
C ILE A 168 -8.25 -1.54 -4.91
N SER A 169 -8.34 -0.31 -5.41
CA SER A 169 -7.50 0.11 -6.52
C SER A 169 -6.09 0.42 -6.01
N LEU A 170 -5.10 -0.21 -6.63
CA LEU A 170 -3.67 -0.05 -6.31
C LEU A 170 -3.11 1.29 -6.79
N THR A 171 -3.83 1.95 -7.69
CA THR A 171 -3.50 3.29 -8.18
C THR A 171 -4.59 4.27 -7.80
N ASN A 172 -4.20 5.54 -7.82
CA ASN A 172 -5.10 6.65 -7.62
C ASN A 172 -4.72 7.75 -8.60
N VAL A 173 -5.71 8.47 -9.13
CA VAL A 173 -5.46 9.59 -10.05
C VAL A 173 -4.61 10.68 -9.39
N ASP A 174 -4.80 10.89 -8.08
CA ASP A 174 -4.23 12.04 -7.35
C ASP A 174 -3.06 11.65 -6.42
N LYS A 175 -2.68 10.36 -6.35
CA LYS A 175 -1.65 9.86 -5.41
C LYS A 175 -0.73 8.83 -6.09
N PRO A 176 0.52 8.67 -5.60
CA PRO A 176 1.36 7.57 -6.05
C PRO A 176 0.68 6.21 -5.79
N PRO A 177 1.08 5.15 -6.52
CA PRO A 177 0.63 3.79 -6.25
C PRO A 177 0.85 3.38 -4.78
N ILE A 178 -0.01 2.50 -4.28
CA ILE A 178 0.07 2.00 -2.91
C ILE A 178 1.32 1.10 -2.77
N ASP A 179 2.10 1.27 -1.70
CA ASP A 179 3.20 0.36 -1.36
C ASP A 179 2.72 -0.94 -0.68
N LEU A 180 3.56 -1.98 -0.63
CA LEU A 180 3.14 -3.28 -0.09
C LEU A 180 2.81 -3.24 1.40
N ILE A 181 3.46 -2.38 2.18
CA ILE A 181 3.16 -2.26 3.62
C ILE A 181 1.78 -1.66 3.80
N SER A 182 1.50 -0.54 3.13
CA SER A 182 0.17 0.09 3.13
C SER A 182 -0.91 -0.86 2.62
N LEU A 183 -0.63 -1.63 1.56
CA LEU A 183 -1.55 -2.65 1.07
C LEU A 183 -1.81 -3.70 2.15
N GLN A 184 -0.77 -4.27 2.75
CA GLN A 184 -0.87 -5.28 3.80
C GLN A 184 -1.72 -4.79 4.99
N GLU A 185 -1.52 -3.55 5.44
CA GLU A 185 -2.32 -2.93 6.52
C GLU A 185 -3.81 -2.83 6.16
N ARG A 186 -4.12 -2.42 4.92
CA ARG A 186 -5.50 -2.34 4.44
C ARG A 186 -6.14 -3.73 4.38
N LEU A 187 -5.40 -4.73 3.90
CA LEU A 187 -5.86 -6.13 3.88
C LEU A 187 -6.09 -6.67 5.30
N ASP A 188 -5.19 -6.37 6.24
CA ASP A 188 -5.33 -6.77 7.63
C ASP A 188 -6.53 -6.11 8.30
N SER A 189 -6.83 -4.85 7.95
CA SER A 189 -8.04 -4.19 8.42
C SER A 189 -9.32 -4.88 7.95
N LEU A 190 -9.34 -5.41 6.71
CA LEU A 190 -10.46 -6.16 6.15
C LEU A 190 -10.54 -7.59 6.71
N ARG A 191 -9.41 -8.25 6.98
CA ARG A 191 -9.33 -9.61 7.55
C ARG A 191 -10.11 -9.76 8.85
N LYS A 192 -10.22 -8.67 9.63
CA LYS A 192 -11.01 -8.62 10.87
C LYS A 192 -12.49 -9.00 10.66
N TYR A 193 -13.01 -8.83 9.45
CA TYR A 193 -14.41 -9.01 9.10
C TYR A 193 -14.66 -10.18 8.14
N LYS A 194 -13.64 -11.01 7.87
CA LYS A 194 -13.71 -12.09 6.87
C LYS A 194 -14.80 -13.14 7.11
N ASN A 195 -15.21 -13.29 8.37
CA ASN A 195 -16.22 -14.27 8.80
C ASN A 195 -17.64 -13.70 8.81
N GLU A 196 -17.81 -12.41 8.51
CA GLU A 196 -19.12 -11.78 8.46
C GLU A 196 -19.93 -12.32 7.27
N VAL A 197 -21.25 -12.47 7.46
CA VAL A 197 -22.13 -13.10 6.45
C VAL A 197 -22.18 -12.32 5.14
N PHE A 198 -22.02 -10.99 5.21
CA PHE A 198 -21.98 -10.12 4.05
C PHE A 198 -20.65 -10.21 3.29
N PHE A 199 -19.59 -10.76 3.89
CA PHE A 199 -18.24 -10.65 3.37
C PHE A 199 -18.00 -11.59 2.17
N GLY A 200 -17.64 -11.00 1.04
CA GLY A 200 -17.26 -11.67 -0.20
C GLY A 200 -15.74 -11.85 -0.33
N SER A 201 -15.20 -11.68 -1.54
CA SER A 201 -13.75 -11.68 -1.77
C SER A 201 -13.19 -10.26 -1.68
N VAL A 202 -11.86 -10.15 -1.60
CA VAL A 202 -11.19 -8.87 -1.84
C VAL A 202 -10.60 -8.89 -3.25
N LEU A 203 -10.72 -7.77 -3.95
CA LEU A 203 -10.33 -7.57 -5.34
C LEU A 203 -9.28 -6.46 -5.37
N LEU A 204 -8.09 -6.75 -5.90
CA LEU A 204 -7.10 -5.71 -6.22
C LEU A 204 -7.19 -5.38 -7.70
N THR A 205 -7.23 -4.10 -8.04
CA THR A 205 -7.26 -3.64 -9.43
C THR A 205 -6.25 -2.54 -9.69
N VAL A 206 -6.03 -2.20 -10.95
CA VAL A 206 -5.39 -0.95 -11.38
C VAL A 206 -6.40 -0.04 -12.10
N ALA A 207 -7.64 0.02 -11.57
CA ALA A 207 -8.72 0.83 -12.12
C ALA A 207 -9.08 2.00 -11.18
N PRO A 208 -8.39 3.15 -11.26
CA PRO A 208 -8.66 4.28 -10.36
C PRO A 208 -10.02 4.95 -10.65
N LEU A 209 -10.55 4.87 -11.87
CA LEU A 209 -11.82 5.48 -12.29
C LEU A 209 -12.97 4.48 -12.32
N PHE A 210 -14.20 4.94 -12.06
CA PHE A 210 -15.39 4.06 -12.13
C PHE A 210 -15.69 3.57 -13.53
N VAL A 211 -15.44 4.36 -14.58
CA VAL A 211 -15.57 3.90 -15.97
C VAL A 211 -14.70 2.69 -16.26
N GLN A 212 -13.48 2.64 -15.70
CA GLN A 212 -12.60 1.47 -15.81
C GLN A 212 -13.14 0.28 -15.01
N LYS A 213 -13.68 0.53 -13.82
CA LYS A 213 -14.29 -0.51 -12.97
C LYS A 213 -15.52 -1.15 -13.61
N VAL A 214 -16.36 -0.38 -14.30
CA VAL A 214 -17.53 -0.92 -15.00
C VAL A 214 -17.12 -1.88 -16.12
N ASN A 215 -16.02 -1.59 -16.83
CA ASN A 215 -15.46 -2.50 -17.83
C ASN A 215 -14.85 -3.77 -17.19
N LEU A 216 -14.31 -3.66 -15.98
CA LEU A 216 -13.79 -4.82 -15.23
C LEU A 216 -14.90 -5.73 -14.70
N PHE A 217 -16.02 -5.13 -14.29
CA PHE A 217 -17.05 -5.81 -13.52
C PHE A 217 -18.41 -5.63 -14.19
N GLU A 218 -18.59 -6.34 -15.30
CA GLU A 218 -19.82 -6.31 -16.07
C GLU A 218 -21.03 -6.74 -15.23
N ASN A 219 -22.12 -5.98 -15.32
CA ASN A 219 -23.38 -6.22 -14.60
C ASN A 219 -23.27 -6.20 -13.06
N ALA A 220 -22.18 -5.64 -12.50
CA ALA A 220 -22.02 -5.49 -11.06
C ALA A 220 -22.72 -4.24 -10.52
N THR A 221 -23.24 -4.34 -9.29
CA THR A 221 -23.74 -3.20 -8.52
C THR A 221 -22.62 -2.63 -7.65
N PHE A 222 -22.27 -1.36 -7.85
CA PHE A 222 -21.26 -0.68 -7.03
C PHE A 222 -21.86 -0.01 -5.80
N ILE A 223 -21.28 -0.30 -4.64
CA ILE A 223 -21.51 0.43 -3.40
C ILE A 223 -20.54 1.63 -3.40
N ILE A 224 -21.10 2.83 -3.30
CA ILE A 224 -20.34 4.08 -3.22
C ILE A 224 -20.78 4.90 -2.01
N GLY A 225 -19.81 5.52 -1.33
CA GLY A 225 -20.10 6.50 -0.28
C GLY A 225 -20.62 7.82 -0.87
N ALA A 226 -21.33 8.60 -0.06
CA ALA A 226 -21.91 9.88 -0.49
C ALA A 226 -20.84 10.85 -1.05
N ASP A 227 -19.67 10.93 -0.41
CA ASP A 227 -18.56 11.76 -0.90
C ASP A 227 -18.00 11.31 -2.25
N THR A 228 -18.03 10.01 -2.52
CA THR A 228 -17.63 9.45 -3.81
C THR A 228 -18.71 9.71 -4.86
N ALA A 229 -19.99 9.56 -4.52
CA ALA A 229 -21.10 9.92 -5.41
C ALA A 229 -21.04 11.41 -5.84
N ASN A 230 -20.75 12.31 -4.90
CA ASN A 230 -20.57 13.73 -5.19
C ASN A 230 -19.36 14.03 -6.09
N ARG A 231 -18.34 13.17 -6.09
CA ARG A 231 -17.16 13.30 -6.95
C ARG A 231 -17.35 12.61 -8.30
N LEU A 232 -18.23 11.62 -8.38
CA LEU A 232 -18.45 10.80 -9.56
C LEU A 232 -18.75 11.69 -10.75
N PHE A 233 -19.69 12.64 -10.62
CA PHE A 233 -20.13 13.54 -11.69
C PHE A 233 -19.19 14.74 -11.96
N LYS A 234 -17.93 14.73 -11.50
CA LYS A 234 -16.99 15.81 -11.82
C LYS A 234 -16.32 15.54 -13.18
N THR A 235 -16.47 16.48 -14.10
CA THR A 235 -15.95 16.42 -15.50
C THR A 235 -14.49 16.02 -15.61
N ARG A 236 -13.63 16.39 -14.64
CA ARG A 236 -12.19 16.04 -14.66
C ARG A 236 -11.89 14.53 -14.56
N TYR A 237 -12.88 13.70 -14.23
CA TYR A 237 -12.74 12.25 -14.12
C TYR A 237 -13.27 11.49 -15.35
N TYR A 238 -13.68 12.22 -16.39
CA TYR A 238 -14.18 11.70 -17.66
C TYR A 238 -13.39 12.28 -18.83
N ARG A 239 -13.25 11.53 -19.94
CA ARG A 239 -12.49 12.02 -21.10
C ARG A 239 -13.26 13.08 -21.90
N ASN A 240 -14.59 12.98 -21.91
CA ASN A 240 -15.52 13.85 -22.63
C ASN A 240 -16.91 13.85 -21.95
N GLU A 241 -17.85 14.65 -22.46
CA GLU A 241 -19.23 14.71 -21.91
C GLU A 241 -20.05 13.42 -22.17
N GLU A 242 -19.65 12.59 -23.14
CA GLU A 242 -20.31 11.31 -23.44
C GLU A 242 -19.96 10.20 -22.43
N ASP A 243 -18.79 10.29 -21.79
CA ASP A 243 -18.33 9.36 -20.76
C ASP A 243 -18.93 9.66 -19.36
N MET A 244 -19.54 10.85 -19.16
CA MET A 244 -20.11 11.33 -17.88
C MET A 244 -21.44 10.66 -17.54
#